data_AF-A0AAD5IHV2-F1
#
_entry.id   AF-A0AAD5IHV2-F1
#
_cell.length_a   1.000
_cell.length_b   1.000
_cell.length_c   1.000
_cell.angle_alpha   90.00
_cell.angle_beta   90.00
_cell.angle_gamma   90.00
#
_symmetry.space_group_name_H-M   'P 1'
#
loop_
_entity.id
_entity.type
_entity.pdbx_description
1 polymer ?
#
loop_
_entity_poly.entity_id
_entity_poly.type
_entity_poly.pdbx_seq_one_letter_code
_entity_poly.pdbx_strand_id
1 'polypeptide(L)'
;MTSGTATSKNIVNLHIKPGSNLQVRLETSGGLAECWTALMELKSCTNEIILFFLNGQANIGPDCCRAIVIITHNCWPAMLTSLGFTAEEGNILKRYCDASPAPVSAPPPEIYQPQV
;
A
#
# COMPACT_ATOMS: atom_id res chain seq x y z
N MET A 1 63.19 -16.41 15.40
CA MET A 1 62.18 -15.66 14.62
C MET A 1 60.81 -16.02 15.17
N THR A 2 60.13 -15.00 15.69
CA THR A 2 58.69 -14.85 16.02
C THR A 2 57.94 -15.89 16.86
N SER A 3 57.60 -15.43 18.07
CA SER A 3 56.47 -15.82 18.92
C SER A 3 55.12 -15.85 18.17
N GLY A 4 54.19 -16.69 18.63
CA GLY A 4 52.78 -16.65 18.25
C GLY A 4 51.89 -17.13 19.40
N THR A 5 51.36 -16.19 20.18
CA THR A 5 50.41 -16.40 21.28
C THR A 5 49.01 -16.73 20.74
N ALA A 6 48.40 -17.81 21.22
CA ALA A 6 47.01 -18.13 20.94
C ALA A 6 46.09 -17.20 21.78
N THR A 7 45.54 -16.18 21.12
CA THR A 7 44.62 -15.21 21.72
C THR A 7 43.26 -15.87 22.00
N SER A 8 42.92 -15.92 23.29
CA SER A 8 41.59 -16.16 23.83
C SER A 8 40.57 -15.17 23.23
N LYS A 9 39.56 -15.67 22.52
CA LYS A 9 38.42 -14.85 22.07
C LYS A 9 37.28 -15.01 23.07
N ASN A 10 37.10 -13.96 23.84
CA ASN A 10 36.01 -13.72 24.77
C ASN A 10 34.66 -13.87 24.03
N ILE A 11 33.89 -14.92 24.34
CA ILE A 11 32.53 -15.09 23.82
C ILE A 11 31.68 -14.05 24.53
N VAL A 12 31.46 -12.94 23.82
CA VAL A 12 30.50 -11.90 24.14
C VAL A 12 29.20 -12.56 24.63
N ASN A 13 28.86 -12.31 25.89
CA ASN A 13 27.56 -12.58 26.46
C ASN A 13 26.52 -11.74 25.70
N LEU A 14 26.05 -12.26 24.56
CA LEU A 14 24.96 -11.66 23.82
C LEU A 14 23.69 -12.01 24.57
N HIS A 15 23.25 -11.08 25.41
CA HIS A 15 21.92 -11.12 26.02
C HIS A 15 20.88 -10.90 24.91
N ILE A 16 20.64 -11.94 24.11
CA ILE A 16 19.58 -11.99 23.11
C ILE A 16 18.26 -12.03 23.89
N LYS A 17 17.62 -10.87 24.04
CA LYS A 17 16.22 -10.81 24.49
C LYS A 17 15.36 -11.56 23.46
N PRO A 18 14.71 -12.68 23.82
CA PRO A 18 13.95 -13.50 22.88
C PRO A 18 12.60 -12.88 22.45
N GLY A 19 12.35 -11.61 22.77
CA GLY A 19 11.07 -10.93 22.51
C GLY A 19 10.99 -10.09 21.23
N SER A 20 12.12 -9.73 20.61
CA SER A 20 12.13 -8.83 19.44
C SER A 20 11.69 -9.52 18.15
N ASN A 21 11.92 -10.82 17.99
CA ASN A 21 11.55 -11.55 16.77
C ASN A 21 10.04 -11.78 16.65
N LEU A 22 9.34 -11.94 17.77
CA LEU A 22 7.92 -12.27 17.77
C LEU A 22 7.05 -11.05 17.46
N GLN A 23 7.38 -9.88 18.00
CA GLN A 23 6.71 -8.62 17.66
C GLN A 23 6.92 -8.25 16.18
N VAL A 24 8.15 -8.34 15.67
CA VAL A 24 8.44 -8.09 14.26
C VAL A 24 7.67 -9.06 13.34
N ARG A 25 7.56 -10.35 13.70
CA ARG A 25 6.71 -11.31 12.97
C ARG A 25 5.22 -11.00 13.09
N LEU A 26 4.76 -10.55 14.25
CA LEU A 26 3.35 -10.23 14.47
C LEU A 26 2.94 -8.98 13.68
N GLU A 27 3.79 -7.95 13.65
CA GLU A 27 3.64 -6.77 12.79
C GLU A 27 3.73 -7.14 11.31
N THR A 28 4.60 -8.09 10.93
CA THR A 28 4.64 -8.64 9.57
C THR A 28 3.33 -9.37 9.22
N SER A 29 2.74 -10.12 10.15
CA SER A 29 1.45 -10.79 9.93
C SER A 29 0.26 -9.83 9.97
N GLY A 30 0.34 -8.75 10.77
CA GLY A 30 -0.64 -7.67 10.79
C GLY A 30 -0.64 -6.90 9.47
N GLY A 31 0.55 -6.54 8.98
CA GLY A 31 0.72 -5.91 7.66
C GLY A 31 0.28 -6.82 6.51
N LEU A 32 0.50 -8.14 6.61
CA LEU A 32 0.01 -9.08 5.60
C LEU A 32 -1.53 -9.15 5.57
N ALA A 33 -2.19 -9.13 6.73
CA ALA A 33 -3.65 -9.12 6.80
C ALA A 33 -4.24 -7.83 6.23
N GLU A 34 -3.64 -6.67 6.54
CA GLU A 34 -4.02 -5.39 5.95
C GLU A 34 -3.82 -5.37 4.43
N CYS A 35 -2.68 -5.88 3.94
CA CYS A 35 -2.42 -6.01 2.51
C CYS A 35 -3.41 -6.93 1.81
N TRP A 36 -3.78 -8.04 2.46
CA TRP A 36 -4.78 -8.96 1.92
C TRP A 36 -6.18 -8.34 1.87
N THR A 37 -6.59 -7.65 2.94
CA THR A 37 -7.86 -6.92 2.97
C THR A 37 -7.90 -5.84 1.90
N ALA A 38 -6.85 -5.03 1.78
CA ALA A 38 -6.75 -4.02 0.74
C ALA A 38 -6.79 -4.64 -0.67
N LEU A 39 -6.17 -5.80 -0.89
CA LEU A 39 -6.23 -6.53 -2.16
C LEU A 39 -7.65 -6.96 -2.51
N MET A 40 -8.41 -7.41 -1.52
CA MET A 40 -9.82 -7.77 -1.70
C MET A 40 -10.71 -6.55 -1.95
N GLU A 41 -10.43 -5.42 -1.29
CA GLU A 41 -11.08 -4.13 -1.59
C GLU A 41 -10.76 -3.71 -3.04
N LEU A 42 -9.49 -3.76 -3.46
CA LEU A 42 -9.06 -3.43 -4.82
C LEU A 42 -9.75 -4.29 -5.88
N LYS A 43 -9.98 -5.58 -5.58
CA LYS A 43 -10.72 -6.47 -6.49
C LYS A 43 -12.14 -5.96 -6.76
N SER A 44 -12.81 -5.35 -5.80
CA SER A 44 -14.14 -4.76 -6.02
C SER A 44 -14.10 -3.54 -6.96
N CYS A 45 -12.96 -2.85 -7.02
CA CYS A 45 -12.71 -1.67 -7.85
C CYS A 45 -12.40 -1.99 -9.32
N THR A 46 -12.43 -3.27 -9.71
CA THR A 46 -12.04 -3.72 -11.06
C THR A 46 -12.78 -2.94 -12.16
N ASN A 47 -14.08 -2.66 -11.99
CA ASN A 47 -14.86 -1.92 -12.98
C ASN A 47 -14.36 -0.47 -13.15
N GLU A 48 -14.11 0.24 -12.04
CA GLU A 48 -13.60 1.62 -12.06
C GLU A 48 -12.22 1.69 -12.71
N ILE A 49 -11.35 0.73 -12.35
CA ILE A 49 -9.98 0.67 -12.86
C ILE A 49 -9.95 0.33 -14.36
N ILE A 50 -10.80 -0.60 -14.82
CA ILE A 50 -10.93 -0.91 -16.25
C ILE A 50 -11.41 0.33 -17.02
N LEU A 51 -12.45 1.02 -16.52
CA LEU A 51 -12.97 2.23 -17.18
C LEU A 51 -11.92 3.36 -17.20
N PHE A 52 -11.12 3.48 -16.14
CA PHE A 52 -10.00 4.42 -16.07
C PHE A 52 -8.99 4.19 -17.19
N PHE A 53 -8.55 2.95 -17.42
CA PHE A 53 -7.57 2.65 -18.47
C PHE A 53 -8.16 2.62 -19.88
N LEU A 54 -9.38 2.11 -20.07
CA LEU A 54 -9.99 1.99 -21.41
C LEU A 54 -10.53 3.31 -21.95
N ASN A 55 -11.18 4.11 -21.10
CA ASN A 55 -11.83 5.35 -21.53
C ASN A 55 -11.05 6.61 -21.15
N GLY A 56 -9.96 6.48 -20.37
CA GLY A 56 -9.28 7.61 -19.76
C GLY A 56 -10.12 8.32 -18.70
N GLN A 57 -11.18 7.66 -18.20
CA GLN A 57 -12.11 8.28 -17.27
C GLN A 57 -11.55 8.26 -15.85
N ALA A 58 -11.19 9.44 -15.35
CA ALA A 58 -10.68 9.67 -14.00
C ALA A 58 -11.79 9.60 -12.94
N ASN A 59 -12.42 8.43 -12.76
CA ASN A 59 -13.45 8.23 -11.74
C ASN A 59 -13.16 6.98 -10.91
N ILE A 60 -12.13 7.06 -10.06
CA ILE A 60 -11.87 6.08 -9.02
C ILE A 60 -12.35 6.67 -7.69
N GLY A 61 -13.26 5.98 -7.03
CA GLY A 61 -13.87 6.38 -5.78
C GLY A 61 -12.87 6.42 -4.62
N PRO A 62 -13.21 7.11 -3.52
CA PRO A 62 -12.33 7.28 -2.37
C PRO A 62 -11.93 5.95 -1.71
N ASP A 63 -12.85 4.99 -1.60
CA ASP A 63 -12.57 3.67 -1.04
C ASP A 63 -11.58 2.89 -1.92
N CYS A 64 -11.76 2.96 -3.24
CA CYS A 64 -10.85 2.35 -4.20
C CYS A 64 -9.47 3.00 -4.18
N CYS A 65 -9.41 4.32 -4.10
CA CYS A 65 -8.14 5.01 -3.93
C CYS A 65 -7.44 4.69 -2.61
N ARG A 66 -8.20 4.50 -1.52
CA ARG A 66 -7.62 4.03 -0.24
C ARG A 66 -6.96 2.67 -0.40
N ALA A 67 -7.65 1.71 -1.03
CA ALA A 67 -7.09 0.39 -1.28
C ALA A 67 -5.83 0.43 -2.16
N ILE A 68 -5.84 1.25 -3.23
CA ILE A 68 -4.68 1.47 -4.11
C ILE A 68 -3.49 2.02 -3.32
N VAL A 69 -3.70 3.04 -2.49
CA VAL A 69 -2.64 3.65 -1.69
C VAL A 69 -2.05 2.63 -0.71
N ILE A 70 -2.89 1.88 0.01
CA ILE A 70 -2.43 0.84 0.95
C ILE A 70 -1.56 -0.19 0.23
N ILE A 71 -2.04 -0.72 -0.90
CA ILE A 71 -1.30 -1.76 -1.64
C ILE A 71 0.02 -1.21 -2.20
N THR A 72 -0.01 -0.02 -2.79
CA THR A 72 1.16 0.53 -3.50
C THR A 72 2.23 1.09 -2.56
N HIS A 73 1.87 1.48 -1.33
CA HIS A 73 2.82 1.98 -0.33
C HIS A 73 3.33 0.90 0.62
N ASN A 74 2.46 0.00 1.06
CA ASN A 74 2.73 -0.86 2.22
C ASN A 74 2.87 -2.34 1.85
N CYS A 75 2.49 -2.73 0.62
CA CYS A 75 2.40 -4.13 0.22
C CYS A 75 3.42 -4.51 -0.86
N TRP A 76 3.62 -5.81 -1.03
CA TRP A 76 4.54 -6.30 -2.05
C TRP A 76 4.00 -6.12 -3.47
N PRO A 77 4.84 -5.67 -4.42
CA PRO A 77 4.46 -5.53 -5.83
C PRO A 77 3.85 -6.80 -6.44
N ALA A 78 4.28 -7.98 -5.98
CA ALA A 78 3.78 -9.27 -6.43
C ALA A 78 2.26 -9.46 -6.19
N MET A 79 1.67 -8.80 -5.19
CA MET A 79 0.23 -8.93 -4.92
C MET A 79 -0.62 -8.32 -6.04
N LEU A 80 -0.21 -7.19 -6.61
CA LEU A 80 -0.91 -6.55 -7.73
C LEU A 80 -0.91 -7.42 -8.98
N THR A 81 0.22 -8.10 -9.25
CA THR A 81 0.34 -8.98 -10.43
C THR A 81 -0.62 -10.16 -10.39
N SER A 82 -1.05 -10.59 -9.19
CA SER A 82 -2.05 -11.66 -9.04
C SER A 82 -3.46 -11.24 -9.48
N LEU A 83 -3.74 -9.94 -9.54
CA LEU A 83 -4.97 -9.38 -10.10
C LEU A 83 -4.82 -8.99 -11.58
N GLY A 84 -3.65 -9.26 -12.19
CA GLY A 84 -3.37 -8.93 -13.58
C GLY A 84 -2.82 -7.51 -13.79
N PHE A 85 -2.51 -6.76 -12.73
CA PHE A 85 -1.87 -5.45 -12.85
C PHE A 85 -0.39 -5.59 -13.16
N THR A 86 0.08 -4.78 -14.09
CA THR A 86 1.51 -4.50 -14.29
C THR A 86 2.02 -3.50 -13.24
N ALA A 87 3.34 -3.48 -13.05
CA ALA A 87 3.98 -2.49 -12.18
C ALA A 87 3.73 -1.05 -12.66
N GLU A 88 3.62 -0.83 -13.97
CA GLU A 88 3.38 0.48 -14.54
C GLU A 88 1.95 0.98 -14.27
N GLU A 89 0.94 0.12 -14.48
CA GLU A 89 -0.46 0.43 -14.15
C GLU A 89 -0.63 0.75 -12.65
N GLY A 90 0.01 -0.03 -11.77
CA GLY A 90 0.00 0.24 -10.34
C GLY A 90 0.58 1.62 -9.98
N ASN A 91 1.66 2.04 -10.65
CA ASN A 91 2.25 3.36 -10.46
C ASN A 91 1.36 4.50 -10.99
N ILE A 92 0.65 4.28 -12.09
CA ILE A 92 -0.32 5.25 -12.63
C ILE A 92 -1.47 5.45 -11.63
N LEU A 93 -2.06 4.35 -11.15
CA LEU A 93 -3.14 4.36 -10.17
C LEU A 93 -2.71 5.03 -8.86
N LYS A 94 -1.50 4.72 -8.38
CA LYS A 94 -0.89 5.37 -7.22
C LYS A 94 -0.82 6.89 -7.39
N ARG A 95 -0.22 7.37 -8.49
CA ARG A 95 -0.10 8.82 -8.74
C ARG A 95 -1.46 9.49 -8.84
N TYR A 96 -2.45 8.83 -9.44
CA TYR A 96 -3.81 9.35 -9.52
C TYR A 96 -4.44 9.51 -8.14
N CYS A 97 -4.37 8.47 -7.30
CA CYS A 97 -4.98 8.47 -5.98
C CYS A 97 -4.20 9.31 -4.95
N ASP A 98 -2.88 9.47 -5.09
CA ASP A 98 -2.08 10.39 -4.28
C ASP A 98 -2.41 11.86 -4.58
N ALA A 99 -2.80 12.16 -5.83
CA ALA A 99 -3.19 13.49 -6.28
C ALA A 99 -4.67 13.81 -6.04
N SER A 100 -5.49 12.80 -5.74
CA SER A 100 -6.93 12.96 -5.50
C SER A 100 -7.16 13.17 -3.99
N PRO A 101 -7.34 14.41 -3.49
CA PRO A 101 -7.89 14.58 -2.16
C PRO A 101 -9.28 13.92 -2.16
N ALA A 102 -9.57 13.14 -1.10
CA ALA A 102 -10.91 12.64 -0.82
C ALA A 102 -11.96 13.72 -1.12
N PRO A 103 -13.13 13.36 -1.67
CA PRO A 103 -14.03 14.31 -2.31
C PRO A 103 -14.29 15.49 -1.37
N VAL A 104 -13.86 16.68 -1.81
CA VAL A 104 -14.52 17.91 -1.40
C VAL A 104 -16.00 17.69 -1.68
N SER A 105 -16.78 17.65 -0.61
CA SER A 105 -18.23 17.50 -0.65
C SER A 105 -18.77 18.36 -1.78
N ALA A 106 -19.56 17.77 -2.66
CA ALA A 106 -20.14 18.46 -3.81
C ALA A 106 -20.64 19.85 -3.39
N PRO A 107 -20.36 20.91 -4.17
CA PRO A 107 -20.94 22.22 -3.88
C PRO A 107 -22.48 22.05 -3.79
N PRO A 108 -23.15 22.71 -2.83
CA PRO A 108 -24.60 22.60 -2.68
C PRO A 108 -25.28 22.91 -4.03
N PRO A 109 -26.41 22.26 -4.35
CA PRO A 109 -27.10 22.53 -5.60
C PRO A 109 -27.40 24.03 -5.69
N GLU A 110 -26.85 24.68 -6.72
CA GLU A 110 -27.16 26.06 -7.03
C GLU A 110 -28.65 26.11 -7.41
N ILE A 111 -29.47 26.59 -6.47
CA ILE A 111 -30.87 26.92 -6.72
C ILE A 111 -30.83 27.99 -7.81
N TYR A 112 -31.13 27.61 -9.05
CA TYR A 112 -31.40 28.56 -10.11
C TYR A 112 -32.65 29.35 -9.72
N GLN A 113 -32.47 30.52 -9.10
CA GLN A 113 -33.54 31.47 -8.90
C GLN A 113 -33.80 32.19 -10.24
N PRO A 114 -35.00 32.10 -10.82
CA PRO A 114 -35.35 32.95 -11.95
C PRO A 114 -35.49 34.37 -11.42
N GLN A 115 -34.67 35.29 -11.93
CA GLN A 115 -34.84 36.71 -11.65
C GLN A 115 -36.04 37.21 -12.47
N VAL A 116 -37.02 37.76 -11.77
CA VAL A 116 -38.18 38.47 -12.34
C VAL A 116 -37.81 39.87 -12.81
#